data_AF-A0A819LWY8-F1
#
_entry.id   AF-A0A819LWY8-F1
#
_cell.length_a   1.000
_cell.length_b   1.000
_cell.length_c   1.000
_cell.angle_alpha   90.00
_cell.angle_beta   90.00
_cell.angle_gamma   90.00
#
_symmetry.space_group_name_H-M   'P 1'
#
loop_
_entity.id
_entity.type
_entity.pdbx_description
1 polymer ?
#
loop_
_entity_poly.entity_id
_entity_poly.type
_entity_poly.pdbx_seq_one_letter_code
_entity_poly.pdbx_strand_id
1 'polypeptide(L)'
;MFFRQKCLTPEHHCDFAQLFDNLHTHSFYSHVLGTPELMLLEYDFHRKSGNDSWHTNTTFTERPAFSCVLYGHMSICTDIG
;
A
#
# COMPACT_ATOMS: atom_id res chain seq x y z
N MET A 1 4.12 10.36 9.79
CA MET A 1 5.03 11.31 9.08
C MET A 1 4.48 11.54 7.68
N PHE A 2 4.62 12.75 7.11
CA PHE A 2 4.09 13.07 5.78
C PHE A 2 5.14 13.78 4.94
N PHE A 3 5.30 13.35 3.68
CA PHE A 3 6.13 14.00 2.67
C PHE A 3 5.26 14.36 1.46
N ARG A 4 5.36 15.60 0.96
CA ARG A 4 4.56 16.07 -0.19
C ARG A 4 5.41 16.12 -1.46
N GLN A 5 4.76 16.01 -2.63
CA GLN A 5 5.34 16.23 -3.97
C GLN A 5 6.54 15.33 -4.30
N LYS A 6 6.38 14.02 -4.16
CA LYS A 6 7.39 13.04 -4.58
C LYS A 6 6.76 12.13 -5.63
N CYS A 7 7.38 12.04 -6.81
CA CYS A 7 7.15 10.93 -7.72
C CYS A 7 8.13 9.83 -7.30
N LEU A 8 7.63 8.75 -6.71
CA LEU A 8 8.42 7.57 -6.39
C LEU A 8 8.10 6.48 -7.40
N THR A 9 9.13 5.72 -7.79
CA THR A 9 8.91 4.42 -8.44
C THR A 9 8.57 3.39 -7.36
N PRO A 10 7.95 2.25 -7.71
CA PRO A 10 7.68 1.17 -6.75
C PRO A 10 8.94 0.73 -5.99
N GLU A 11 10.07 0.66 -6.67
CA GLU A 11 11.36 0.26 -6.08
C GLU A 11 11.82 1.26 -5.02
N HIS A 12 11.80 2.57 -5.32
CA HIS A 12 12.16 3.60 -4.34
C HIS A 12 11.22 3.63 -3.13
N HIS A 13 9.94 3.28 -3.31
CA HIS A 13 9.00 3.15 -2.20
C HIS A 13 9.39 1.95 -1.31
N CYS A 14 9.70 0.80 -1.90
CA CYS A 14 10.21 -0.37 -1.17
C CYS A 14 11.53 -0.06 -0.44
N ASP A 15 12.50 0.55 -1.10
CA ASP A 15 13.80 0.92 -0.51
C ASP A 15 13.61 1.82 0.72
N PHE A 16 12.71 2.80 0.63
CA PHE A 16 12.41 3.68 1.75
C PHE A 16 11.74 2.92 2.91
N ALA A 17 10.81 2.01 2.62
CA ALA A 17 10.12 1.22 3.63
C ALA A 17 11.05 0.24 4.37
N GLN A 18 12.07 -0.30 3.68
CA GLN A 18 13.07 -1.20 4.26
C GLN A 18 13.97 -0.53 5.32
N LEU A 19 14.01 0.81 5.37
CA LEU A 19 14.72 1.54 6.42
C LEU A 19 14.08 1.38 7.81
N PHE A 20 12.82 0.93 7.88
CA PHE A 20 12.08 0.79 9.13
C PHE A 20 12.03 -0.65 9.65
N ASP A 21 11.84 -1.64 8.78
CA ASP A 21 11.87 -3.08 9.07
C ASP A 21 11.87 -3.89 7.75
N ASN A 22 11.94 -5.22 7.84
CA ASN A 22 11.73 -6.11 6.71
C ASN A 22 10.32 -5.95 6.12
N LEU A 23 10.22 -6.02 4.79
CA LEU A 23 8.94 -5.91 4.10
C LEU A 23 8.11 -7.19 4.25
N HIS A 24 6.79 -7.01 4.34
CA HIS A 24 5.83 -8.10 4.42
C HIS A 24 5.05 -8.25 3.10
N THR A 25 5.05 -9.45 2.54
CA THR A 25 4.18 -9.80 1.41
C THR A 25 2.80 -10.19 1.93
N HIS A 26 1.77 -9.41 1.59
CA HIS A 26 0.43 -9.60 2.13
C HIS A 26 -0.38 -10.65 1.35
N SER A 27 -0.86 -11.70 2.02
CA SER A 27 -1.50 -12.84 1.34
C SER A 27 -2.86 -12.57 0.69
N PHE A 28 -3.56 -11.49 1.05
CA PHE A 28 -4.95 -11.25 0.59
C PHE A 28 -5.12 -10.14 -0.44
N TYR A 29 -4.18 -9.19 -0.51
CA TYR A 29 -4.30 -8.05 -1.41
C TYR A 29 -3.45 -8.29 -2.63
N SER A 30 -3.89 -7.79 -3.78
CA SER A 30 -3.06 -7.74 -4.97
C SER A 30 -1.81 -6.90 -4.74
N HIS A 31 -0.79 -7.12 -5.56
CA HIS A 31 0.47 -6.40 -5.52
C HIS A 31 0.72 -5.64 -6.82
N VAL A 32 1.57 -4.63 -6.76
CA VAL A 32 2.08 -3.98 -7.97
C VAL A 32 2.92 -4.98 -8.78
N LEU A 33 2.72 -4.99 -10.09
CA LEU A 33 3.38 -5.93 -10.99
C LEU A 33 4.91 -5.83 -10.85
N GLY A 34 5.56 -6.97 -10.62
CA GLY A 34 7.00 -7.05 -10.41
C GLY A 34 7.49 -6.65 -9.01
N THR A 35 6.60 -6.24 -8.10
CA THR A 35 6.94 -5.83 -6.72
C THR A 35 5.97 -6.46 -5.69
N PRO A 36 6.13 -7.74 -5.34
CA PRO A 36 5.18 -8.47 -4.49
C PRO A 36 5.05 -7.93 -3.06
N GLU A 37 6.05 -7.22 -2.55
CA GLU A 37 6.00 -6.57 -1.24
C GLU A 37 5.09 -5.34 -1.24
N LEU A 38 4.79 -4.78 -2.41
CA LEU A 38 4.03 -3.54 -2.54
C LEU A 38 2.55 -3.84 -2.80
N MET A 39 1.78 -3.83 -1.71
CA MET A 39 0.33 -3.97 -1.71
C MET A 39 -0.35 -2.87 -2.54
N LEU A 40 -1.28 -3.26 -3.42
CA LEU A 40 -2.11 -2.35 -4.19
C LEU A 40 -3.47 -2.13 -3.50
N LEU A 41 -3.73 -0.90 -3.09
CA LEU A 41 -5.03 -0.44 -2.59
C LEU A 41 -5.68 0.46 -3.64
N GLU A 42 -6.57 -0.13 -4.45
CA GLU A 42 -7.25 0.54 -5.55
C GLU A 42 -8.74 0.69 -5.23
N TYR A 43 -9.24 1.91 -5.34
CA TYR A 43 -10.64 2.24 -5.09
C TYR A 43 -11.19 3.06 -6.25
N ASP A 44 -12.40 2.70 -6.67
CA ASP A 44 -13.16 3.38 -7.71
C ASP A 44 -14.65 3.39 -7.33
N PHE A 45 -15.52 3.79 -8.25
CA PHE A 45 -16.96 3.83 -8.01
C PHE A 45 -17.56 2.47 -7.61
N HIS A 46 -17.01 1.37 -8.14
CA HIS A 46 -17.46 0.00 -7.92
C HIS A 46 -16.64 -0.72 -6.83
N ARG A 47 -15.39 -0.32 -6.59
CA ARG A 47 -14.47 -0.88 -5.60
C ARG A 47 -14.39 0.03 -4.38
N LYS A 48 -15.25 -0.22 -3.40
CA LYS A 48 -15.24 0.50 -2.12
C LYS A 48 -14.23 -0.09 -1.14
N SER A 49 -13.76 0.73 -0.21
CA SER A 49 -12.88 0.26 0.86
C SER A 49 -13.65 -0.46 1.97
N GLY A 50 -12.98 -1.43 2.60
CA GLY A 50 -13.44 -2.08 3.83
C GLY A 50 -12.65 -1.62 5.06
N ASN A 51 -12.01 -0.45 4.99
CA ASN A 51 -11.09 0.10 6.01
C ASN A 51 -11.66 1.35 6.72
N ASP A 52 -12.99 1.49 6.74
CA ASP A 52 -13.72 2.69 7.17
C ASP A 52 -14.02 2.74 8.67
N SER A 53 -13.59 1.72 9.42
CA SER A 53 -13.69 1.66 10.88
C SER A 53 -12.35 1.99 11.56
N TRP A 54 -12.37 2.48 12.79
CA TRP A 54 -11.15 2.68 13.58
C TRP A 54 -10.46 1.34 13.84
N HIS A 55 -9.21 1.21 13.40
CA HIS A 55 -8.43 -0.02 13.56
C HIS A 55 -6.93 0.27 13.63
N THR A 56 -6.16 -0.75 14.01
CA THR A 56 -4.74 -0.85 13.71
C THR A 56 -4.49 -2.16 12.97
N ASN A 57 -3.46 -2.21 12.15
CA ASN A 57 -3.27 -3.30 11.19
C ASN A 57 -2.90 -4.61 11.88
N THR A 58 -3.49 -5.71 11.39
CA THR A 58 -3.11 -7.10 11.66
C THR A 58 -2.97 -7.50 13.13
N THR A 59 -3.72 -6.89 14.05
CA THR A 59 -3.65 -7.23 15.50
C THR A 59 -4.02 -8.66 15.86
N PHE A 60 -4.60 -9.40 14.93
CA PHE A 60 -4.92 -10.81 15.11
C PHE A 60 -3.70 -11.73 14.94
N THR A 61 -2.56 -11.23 14.45
CA THR A 61 -1.32 -12.02 14.30
C THR A 61 -0.48 -11.95 15.57
N GLU A 62 0.39 -12.95 15.77
CA GLU A 62 1.33 -12.97 16.91
C GLU A 62 2.34 -11.82 16.85
N ARG A 63 2.70 -11.38 15.63
CA ARG A 63 3.57 -10.24 15.35
C ARG A 63 2.83 -9.24 14.46
N PRO A 64 2.08 -8.30 15.04
CA PRO A 64 1.38 -7.26 14.28
C PRO A 64 2.34 -6.38 13.48
N ALA A 65 1.83 -5.67 12.48
CA ALA A 65 2.66 -4.79 11.66
C ALA A 65 3.31 -3.69 12.51
N PHE A 66 4.64 -3.57 12.42
CA PHE A 66 5.39 -2.54 13.14
C PHE A 66 5.09 -1.13 12.60
N SER A 67 5.02 -1.00 11.28
CA SER A 67 4.76 0.27 10.61
C SER A 67 4.15 0.06 9.23
N CYS A 68 3.66 1.13 8.61
CA CYS A 68 3.26 1.15 7.21
C CYS A 68 3.78 2.40 6.50
N VAL A 69 4.12 2.25 5.22
CA VAL A 69 4.46 3.37 4.33
C VAL A 69 3.43 3.42 3.21
N LEU A 70 2.63 4.47 3.18
CA LEU A 70 1.59 4.67 2.18
C LEU A 70 2.02 5.71 1.15
N TYR A 71 1.80 5.40 -0.13
CA TYR A 71 1.99 6.32 -1.24
C TYR A 71 0.65 6.62 -1.91
N GLY A 72 0.25 7.89 -1.93
CA GLY A 72 -0.97 8.33 -2.58
C GLY A 72 -0.74 8.52 -4.08
N HIS A 73 -1.38 7.70 -4.89
CA HIS A 73 -1.39 7.82 -6.34
C HIS A 73 -2.81 8.09 -6.83
N MET A 74 -2.98 9.06 -7.73
CA MET A 74 -4.24 9.30 -8.41
C MET A 74 -4.02 8.97 -9.89
N SER A 75 -4.57 7.84 -10.31
CA SER A 75 -4.66 7.52 -11.73
C SER A 75 -5.84 8.29 -12.32
N ILE A 76 -5.64 8.96 -13.45
CA ILE A 76 -6.78 9.42 -14.25
C ILE A 76 -7.35 8.15 -14.89
N CYS A 77 -8.62 7.86 -14.63
CA CYS A 77 -9.34 6.82 -15.35
C CYS A 77 -9.43 7.27 -16.81
N THR A 78 -8.48 6.85 -17.64
CA THR A 78 -8.67 6.91 -19.09
C THR A 78 -9.52 5.72 -19.44
N ASP A 79 -10.82 5.95 -19.61
CA ASP A 79 -11.69 4.96 -20.24
C ASP A 79 -11.11 4.61 -21.60
N ILE A 80 -10.61 3.37 -21.72
CA ILE A 80 -10.28 2.75 -23.00
C ILE A 80 -10.99 1.41 -23.03
N GLY A 81 -12.14 1.40 -23.72
CA GLY A 81 -12.81 0.20 -24.23
C GLY A 81 -14.05 -0.22 -23.46
#